data_AF-A0A1X9SLM3-F1
#
_entry.id   AF-A0A1X9SLM3-F1
#
_cell.length_a   1.000
_cell.length_b   1.000
_cell.length_c   1.000
_cell.angle_alpha   90.00
_cell.angle_beta   90.00
_cell.angle_gamma   90.00
#
_symmetry.space_group_name_H-M   'P 1'
#
loop_
_entity.id
_entity.type
_entity.pdbx_description
1 polymer ?
#
loop_
_entity_poly.entity_id
_entity_poly.type
_entity_poly.pdbx_seq_one_letter_code
_entity_poly.pdbx_strand_id
1 'polypeptide(L)'
;MIKAFSLIELVFVIIILGVLLAIAAPRVFLSKNDANLLKIKTDIATIQANILHQKTALLLTAKVQDPLLNTEILHSINLNNWRVEDNKLIFDDETEFSYDSNGTIKCLSPKDICDKL
;
A
#
# COMPACT_ATOMS: atom_id res chain seq x y z
N MET A 1 50.79 -7.41 -10.42
CA MET A 1 50.80 -5.98 -10.03
C MET A 1 49.36 -5.51 -9.90
N ILE A 2 48.95 -5.03 -8.73
CA ILE A 2 47.60 -4.50 -8.54
C ILE A 2 47.64 -3.05 -9.02
N LYS A 3 46.91 -2.75 -10.09
CA LYS A 3 46.82 -1.42 -10.68
C LYS A 3 45.93 -0.58 -9.77
N ALA A 4 46.52 0.38 -9.04
CA ALA A 4 45.75 1.32 -8.25
C ALA A 4 45.02 2.29 -9.18
N PHE A 5 43.82 2.68 -8.77
CA PHE A 5 43.00 3.65 -9.49
C PHE A 5 43.69 5.02 -9.50
N SER A 6 43.68 5.71 -10.64
CA SER A 6 44.28 7.03 -10.73
C SER A 6 43.42 8.07 -10.05
N LEU A 7 44.04 9.07 -9.43
CA LEU A 7 43.34 10.16 -8.76
C LEU A 7 42.39 10.90 -9.71
N ILE A 8 42.78 11.05 -10.98
CA ILE A 8 41.92 11.69 -12.00
C ILE A 8 40.67 10.85 -12.31
N GLU A 9 40.80 9.53 -12.31
CA GLU A 9 39.67 8.63 -12.55
C GLU A 9 38.67 8.72 -11.40
N LEU A 10 39.14 8.85 -10.15
CA LEU A 10 38.29 9.01 -8.97
C LEU A 10 37.45 10.30 -9.06
N VAL A 11 38.10 11.40 -9.40
CA VAL A 11 37.44 12.70 -9.52
C VAL A 11 36.38 12.66 -10.62
N PHE A 12 36.70 12.05 -11.76
CA PHE A 12 35.75 11.92 -12.87
C PHE A 12 34.49 11.13 -12.47
N VAL A 13 34.65 10.04 -11.72
CA VAL A 13 33.53 9.23 -11.23
C VAL A 13 32.64 10.02 -10.27
N ILE A 14 33.22 10.77 -9.33
CA ILE A 14 32.44 11.54 -8.35
C ILE A 14 31.64 12.66 -9.04
N ILE A 15 32.22 13.32 -10.05
CA ILE A 15 31.51 14.34 -10.84
C ILE A 15 30.30 13.72 -11.55
N ILE A 16 30.47 12.57 -12.21
CA ILE A 16 29.37 11.87 -12.89
C ILE A 16 28.29 11.46 -11.90
N LEU A 17 28.67 10.86 -10.76
CA LEU A 17 27.73 10.47 -9.71
C LEU A 17 26.99 11.69 -9.14
N GLY A 18 27.65 12.83 -9.00
CA GLY A 18 27.05 14.08 -8.54
C GLY A 18 25.95 14.58 -9.49
N VAL A 19 26.22 14.57 -10.81
CA VAL A 19 25.22 14.95 -11.82
C VAL A 19 24.04 13.97 -11.84
N LEU A 20 24.32 12.67 -11.78
CA LEU A 20 23.26 11.65 -11.74
C LEU A 20 22.39 11.77 -10.49
N LEU A 21 22.99 11.99 -9.32
CA LEU A 21 22.27 12.20 -8.06
C LEU A 21 21.39 13.45 -8.11
N ALA A 22 21.88 14.56 -8.67
CA ALA A 22 21.09 15.79 -8.78
C ALA A 22 19.79 15.59 -9.56
N ILE A 23 19.82 14.76 -10.62
CA ILE A 23 18.65 14.47 -11.46
C ILE A 23 17.77 13.37 -10.83
N ALA A 24 18.37 12.35 -10.21
CA ALA A 24 17.67 11.20 -9.67
C ALA A 24 16.99 11.47 -8.31
N ALA A 25 17.64 12.25 -7.44
CA ALA A 25 17.17 12.53 -6.08
C ALA A 25 15.70 13.01 -6.03
N PRO A 26 15.27 14.07 -6.74
CA PRO A 26 13.90 14.58 -6.61
C PRO A 26 12.84 13.56 -7.03
N ARG A 27 13.13 12.72 -8.04
CA ARG A 27 12.19 11.70 -8.51
C ARG A 27 11.97 10.60 -7.49
N VAL A 28 13.02 10.19 -6.78
CA VAL A 28 12.93 9.14 -5.76
C VAL A 28 12.12 9.60 -4.54
N PHE A 29 12.23 10.87 -4.13
CA PHE A 29 11.47 11.37 -2.99
C PHE A 29 9.97 11.54 -3.29
N LEU A 30 9.62 12.08 -4.46
CA LEU A 30 8.22 12.26 -4.85
C LEU A 30 7.51 10.93 -5.13
N SER A 31 8.18 10.01 -5.84
CA SER A 31 7.60 8.70 -6.19
C SER A 31 7.27 7.81 -4.99
N LYS A 32 7.93 7.99 -3.84
CA LYS A 32 7.66 7.17 -2.64
C LYS A 32 6.29 7.49 -2.04
N ASN A 33 5.91 8.76 -2.01
CA ASN A 33 4.63 9.16 -1.44
C ASN A 33 3.48 8.70 -2.35
N ASP A 34 3.65 8.83 -3.66
CA ASP A 34 2.69 8.36 -4.65
C ASP A 34 2.57 6.82 -4.65
N ALA A 35 3.68 6.09 -4.45
CA ALA A 35 3.67 4.64 -4.34
C ALA A 35 2.90 4.15 -3.11
N ASN A 36 3.01 4.84 -1.97
CA ASN A 36 2.24 4.52 -0.77
C ASN A 36 0.74 4.73 -1.00
N LEU A 37 0.36 5.83 -1.66
CA LEU A 37 -1.04 6.09 -2.02
C LEU A 37 -1.60 5.01 -2.97
N LEU A 38 -0.85 4.65 -4.02
CA LEU A 38 -1.23 3.59 -4.95
C LEU A 38 -1.36 2.24 -4.23
N LYS A 39 -0.46 1.94 -3.28
CA LYS A 39 -0.53 0.73 -2.47
C LYS A 39 -1.83 0.68 -1.67
N ILE A 40 -2.20 1.76 -0.99
CA ILE A 40 -3.47 1.83 -0.23
C ILE A 40 -4.66 1.58 -1.16
N LYS A 41 -4.67 2.19 -2.34
CA LYS A 41 -5.72 1.98 -3.34
C LYS A 41 -5.82 0.52 -3.80
N THR A 42 -4.69 -0.13 -4.09
CA THR A 42 -4.66 -1.54 -4.48
C THR A 42 -5.06 -2.48 -3.35
N ASP A 43 -4.68 -2.14 -2.12
CA ASP A 43 -5.02 -2.92 -0.92
C ASP A 43 -6.54 -2.88 -0.70
N ILE A 44 -7.18 -1.72 -0.79
CA ILE A 44 -8.64 -1.55 -0.69
C ILE A 44 -9.37 -2.37 -1.75
N ALA A 45 -8.91 -2.34 -3.01
CA ALA A 45 -9.49 -3.15 -4.08
C ALA A 45 -9.37 -4.65 -3.78
N THR A 46 -8.24 -5.08 -3.21
CA THR A 46 -7.99 -6.46 -2.78
C THR A 46 -8.93 -6.87 -1.65
N ILE A 47 -9.15 -5.99 -0.67
CA ILE A 47 -10.09 -6.22 0.44
C ILE A 47 -11.52 -6.41 -0.09
N GLN A 48 -11.98 -5.54 -1.00
CA GLN A 48 -13.31 -5.67 -1.61
C GLN A 48 -13.46 -6.99 -2.37
N ALA A 49 -12.45 -7.36 -3.17
CA ALA A 49 -12.45 -8.62 -3.90
C ALA A 49 -12.52 -9.81 -2.94
N ASN A 50 -11.74 -9.81 -1.86
CA ASN A 50 -11.76 -10.88 -0.87
C ASN A 50 -13.14 -11.06 -0.24
N ILE A 51 -13.81 -9.97 0.09
CA ILE A 51 -15.14 -10.04 0.71
C ILE A 51 -16.18 -10.54 -0.28
N LEU A 52 -16.11 -10.11 -1.54
CA LEU A 52 -16.95 -10.65 -2.60
C LEU A 52 -16.71 -12.16 -2.77
N HIS A 53 -15.46 -12.60 -2.80
CA HIS A 53 -15.10 -14.02 -2.88
C HIS A 53 -15.67 -14.84 -1.72
N GLN A 54 -15.56 -14.34 -0.48
CA GLN A 54 -16.15 -15.00 0.68
C GLN A 54 -17.67 -15.06 0.59
N LYS A 55 -18.32 -13.97 0.19
CA LYS A 55 -19.76 -13.92 0.00
C LYS A 55 -20.20 -14.96 -1.05
N THR A 56 -19.53 -15.03 -2.19
CA THR A 56 -19.82 -16.05 -3.21
C THR A 56 -19.64 -17.47 -2.66
N ALA A 57 -18.59 -17.76 -1.90
CA ALA A 57 -18.38 -19.06 -1.29
C ALA A 57 -19.49 -19.45 -0.27
N LEU A 58 -19.96 -18.47 0.51
CA LEU A 58 -21.05 -18.67 1.47
C LEU A 58 -22.39 -18.92 0.77
N LEU A 59 -22.65 -18.23 -0.34
CA LEU A 59 -23.84 -18.48 -1.18
C LEU A 59 -23.84 -19.89 -1.78
N LEU A 60 -22.69 -20.41 -2.22
CA LEU A 60 -22.57 -21.77 -2.75
C LEU A 60 -22.82 -22.84 -1.68
N THR A 61 -22.49 -22.53 -0.43
CA THR A 61 -22.69 -23.45 0.71
C THR A 61 -24.07 -23.32 1.36
N ALA A 62 -24.99 -22.55 0.74
CA ALA A 62 -26.32 -22.25 1.26
C ALA A 62 -26.34 -21.67 2.69
N LYS A 63 -25.21 -21.07 3.13
CA LYS A 63 -25.07 -20.44 4.43
C LYS A 63 -25.12 -18.92 4.26
N VAL A 64 -26.20 -18.29 4.76
CA VAL A 64 -26.31 -16.83 4.79
C VAL A 64 -25.62 -16.33 6.06
N GLN A 65 -24.30 -16.20 5.99
CA GLN A 65 -23.50 -15.56 7.03
C GLN A 65 -22.83 -14.33 6.43
N ASP A 66 -22.76 -13.24 7.20
CA ASP A 66 -22.01 -12.07 6.77
C ASP A 66 -20.51 -12.41 6.69
N PRO A 67 -19.79 -11.91 5.66
CA PRO A 67 -18.37 -12.14 5.52
C PRO A 67 -17.63 -11.49 6.69
N LEU A 68 -16.92 -12.31 7.47
CA LEU A 68 -16.16 -11.84 8.62
C LEU A 68 -14.80 -11.35 8.12
N LEU A 69 -14.54 -10.06 8.23
CA LEU A 69 -13.20 -9.52 8.16
C LEU A 69 -12.57 -9.61 9.55
N ASN A 70 -11.47 -10.36 9.65
CA ASN A 70 -10.61 -10.35 10.83
C ASN A 70 -9.16 -10.05 10.41
N THR A 71 -8.32 -9.71 11.37
CA THR A 71 -6.91 -9.38 11.15
C THR A 71 -6.11 -10.54 10.54
N GLU A 72 -6.52 -11.79 10.81
CA GLU A 72 -5.89 -13.00 10.27
C GLU A 72 -6.13 -13.18 8.77
N ILE A 73 -7.36 -12.91 8.31
CA ILE A 73 -7.70 -12.93 6.88
C ILE A 73 -6.92 -11.84 6.15
N LEU A 74 -6.78 -10.65 6.74
CA LEU A 74 -5.93 -9.58 6.16
C LEU A 74 -4.45 -10.00 6.07
N HIS A 75 -3.92 -10.68 7.08
CA HIS A 75 -2.55 -11.22 7.04
C HIS A 75 -2.38 -12.28 5.94
N SER A 76 -3.40 -13.11 5.70
CA SER A 76 -3.40 -14.13 4.64
C SER A 76 -3.36 -13.56 3.21
N ILE A 77 -3.79 -12.31 3.04
CA ILE A 77 -3.74 -11.57 1.77
C ILE A 77 -2.61 -10.52 1.74
N ASN A 78 -1.61 -10.68 2.62
CA ASN A 78 -0.42 -9.81 2.72
C ASN A 78 -0.73 -8.34 3.02
N LEU A 79 -1.81 -8.09 3.77
CA LEU A 79 -2.23 -6.76 4.20
C LEU A 79 -1.85 -6.53 5.67
N ASN A 80 -0.55 -6.67 5.97
CA ASN A 80 -0.02 -6.63 7.33
C ASN A 80 -0.09 -5.23 7.96
N ASN A 81 -0.22 -4.19 7.14
CA ASN A 81 -0.36 -2.79 7.57
C ASN A 81 -1.81 -2.43 7.96
N TRP A 82 -2.76 -3.34 7.78
CA TRP A 82 -4.18 -3.12 8.02
C TRP A 82 -4.66 -3.87 9.25
N ARG A 83 -5.38 -3.19 10.15
CA ARG A 83 -6.05 -3.80 11.30
C ARG A 83 -7.56 -3.61 11.18
N VAL A 84 -8.33 -4.57 11.69
CA VAL A 84 -9.81 -4.47 11.78
C VAL A 84 -10.18 -4.23 13.23
N GLU A 85 -10.95 -3.18 13.50
CA GLU A 85 -11.53 -2.91 14.82
C GLU A 85 -12.99 -2.47 14.61
N ASP A 86 -13.94 -3.22 15.18
CA ASP A 86 -15.40 -2.94 15.18
C ASP A 86 -15.95 -2.33 13.88
N ASN A 87 -15.78 -3.06 12.76
CA ASN A 87 -16.27 -2.68 11.42
C ASN A 87 -15.55 -1.47 10.77
N LYS A 88 -14.36 -1.13 11.28
CA LYS A 88 -13.42 -0.17 10.70
C LYS A 88 -12.11 -0.85 10.33
N LEU A 89 -11.55 -0.42 9.21
CA LEU A 89 -10.22 -0.76 8.74
C LEU A 89 -9.29 0.39 9.12
N ILE A 90 -8.25 0.09 9.87
CA ILE A 90 -7.23 1.05 10.30
C ILE A 90 -5.96 0.73 9.52
N PHE A 91 -5.48 1.69 8.73
CA PHE A 91 -4.19 1.60 8.06
C PHE A 91 -3.17 2.47 8.82
N ASP A 92 -2.12 1.80 9.32
CA ASP A 92 -0.93 2.39 9.94
C ASP A 92 -1.21 3.40 11.09
N ASP A 93 -2.30 3.20 11.84
CA ASP A 93 -2.73 4.04 12.99
C ASP A 93 -3.22 5.47 12.66
N GLU A 94 -3.21 5.89 11.39
CA GLU A 94 -3.57 7.27 10.99
C GLU A 94 -4.81 7.38 10.11
N THR A 95 -5.22 6.31 9.43
CA THR A 95 -6.35 6.37 8.49
C THR A 95 -7.42 5.32 8.75
N GLU A 96 -8.62 5.81 9.08
CA GLU A 96 -9.81 4.98 9.30
C GLU A 96 -10.66 4.90 8.03
N PHE A 97 -11.00 3.68 7.64
CA PHE A 97 -11.95 3.39 6.58
C PHE A 97 -13.10 2.57 7.15
N SER A 98 -14.34 3.01 6.95
CA SER A 98 -15.51 2.22 7.29
C SER A 98 -15.79 1.24 6.16
N TYR A 99 -16.04 -0.02 6.51
CA TYR A 99 -16.48 -1.03 5.56
C TYR A 99 -17.96 -1.35 5.78
N ASP A 100 -18.76 -1.29 4.73
CA ASP A 100 -20.14 -1.77 4.76
C ASP A 100 -20.24 -3.20 4.23
N SER A 101 -21.14 -4.01 4.80
CA SER A 101 -21.39 -5.44 4.43
C SER A 101 -21.76 -5.65 2.95
N ASN A 102 -22.02 -4.57 2.23
CA ASN A 102 -22.25 -4.54 0.78
C ASN A 102 -20.98 -4.40 -0.07
N GLY A 103 -19.79 -4.41 0.50
CA GLY A 103 -18.54 -4.27 -0.27
C GLY A 103 -18.06 -2.82 -0.46
N THR A 104 -18.80 -1.84 0.07
CA THR A 104 -18.45 -0.43 -0.11
C THR A 104 -17.52 0.04 1.01
N ILE A 105 -16.27 0.37 0.66
CA ILE A 105 -15.32 0.99 1.59
C ILE A 105 -15.50 2.51 1.53
N LYS A 106 -15.97 3.10 2.62
CA LYS A 106 -16.09 4.56 2.79
C LYS A 106 -14.91 5.06 3.61
N CYS A 107 -14.12 5.96 3.04
CA CYS A 107 -13.01 6.56 3.76
C CYS A 107 -13.55 7.56 4.80
N LEU A 108 -13.12 7.42 6.06
CA LEU A 108 -13.51 8.31 7.17
C LEU A 108 -12.38 9.30 7.56
N SER A 109 -11.19 9.13 7.00
CA SER A 109 -10.00 9.96 7.25
C SER A 109 -10.08 11.36 6.61
N PRO A 110 -9.20 12.34 6.96
CA PRO A 110 -9.33 13.69 6.47
C PRO A 110 -9.27 13.75 4.94
N LYS A 111 -10.10 14.63 4.40
CA LYS A 111 -10.58 14.69 3.00
C LYS A 111 -9.49 14.64 1.93
N ASP A 112 -8.26 15.06 2.22
CA ASP A 112 -7.15 15.16 1.25
C ASP A 112 -6.64 13.79 0.77
N ILE A 113 -6.60 12.78 1.65
CA ILE A 113 -6.15 11.42 1.31
C ILE A 113 -7.25 10.71 0.51
N CYS A 114 -8.51 10.96 0.86
CA CYS A 114 -9.67 10.35 0.22
C CYS A 114 -10.00 10.93 -1.15
N ASP A 115 -9.67 12.20 -1.40
CA ASP A 115 -9.84 12.86 -2.71
C ASP A 115 -8.80 12.35 -3.73
N LYS A 116 -7.63 11.91 -3.24
CA LYS A 116 -6.55 11.33 -4.06
C LYS A 116 -6.63 9.81 -4.26
N LEU A 117 -7.57 9.12 -3.59
CA LEU A 117 -7.74 7.67 -3.67
C LEU A 117 -8.53 7.23 -4.91
#